data_AF-A0A2R4WSM4-F1
#
_entry.id   AF-A0A2R4WSM4-F1
#
_cell.length_a   1.000
_cell.length_b   1.000
_cell.length_c   1.000
_cell.angle_alpha   90.00
_cell.angle_beta   90.00
_cell.angle_gamma   90.00
#
_symmetry.space_group_name_H-M   'P 1'
#
loop_
_entity.id
_entity.type
_entity.pdbx_description
1 polymer ?
#
loop_
_entity_poly.entity_id
_entity_poly.type
_entity_poly.pdbx_seq_one_letter_code
_entity_poly.pdbx_strand_id
1 'polypeptide(L)'
;MASGTPCGACRTQSRRSIGASSCVRPRKVRLAGDPRGAKARRVIDALNADIENDWSGLLGGQSRDAQERYDAARKRARGFGFDYRLASSLAELPDDELLARIRTFVAQPRSAEAATVTAVLGGEAPAPLRLSTLFAEFERLSAPANRNLSPDQLRKWRNPKLRAIANLVGVIGDRPLDEVTRAQALDSRDW
;
A
#
# COMPACT_ATOMS: atom_id res chain seq x y z
N MET A 1 -44.34 -2.68 55.75
CA MET A 1 -45.52 -2.40 54.92
C MET A 1 -45.12 -1.39 53.87
N ALA A 2 -45.34 -1.74 52.59
CA ALA A 2 -45.41 -0.89 51.38
C ALA A 2 -44.17 0.01 51.09
N SER A 3 -43.65 0.15 49.88
CA SER A 3 -44.10 -0.20 48.53
C SER A 3 -43.08 0.40 47.55
N GLY A 4 -42.79 -0.26 46.42
CA GLY A 4 -42.30 0.45 45.23
C GLY A 4 -41.23 -0.27 44.38
N THR A 5 -41.62 -1.33 43.67
CA THR A 5 -41.07 -1.68 42.33
C THR A 5 -41.99 -0.95 41.30
N PRO A 6 -41.63 -0.60 40.03
CA PRO A 6 -40.86 -1.41 39.06
C PRO A 6 -40.14 -0.65 37.90
N CYS A 7 -39.72 -1.42 36.89
CA CYS A 7 -39.44 -1.04 35.48
C CYS A 7 -38.14 -0.25 35.17
N GLY A 8 -37.42 -0.53 34.10
CA GLY A 8 -37.69 -1.44 32.99
C GLY A 8 -36.46 -1.64 32.12
N ALA A 9 -36.41 -2.82 31.50
CA ALA A 9 -35.49 -3.09 30.41
C ALA A 9 -35.75 -2.10 29.26
N CYS A 10 -34.71 -1.44 28.76
CA CYS A 10 -34.73 -0.87 27.42
C CYS A 10 -33.57 -1.44 26.61
N ARG A 11 -33.95 -2.13 25.54
CA ARG A 11 -33.11 -2.78 24.56
C ARG A 11 -32.35 -1.76 23.73
N THR A 12 -31.17 -2.18 23.27
CA THR A 12 -30.60 -1.97 21.92
C THR A 12 -30.47 -0.57 21.31
N GLN A 13 -29.35 -0.42 20.59
CA GLN A 13 -28.96 0.65 19.64
C GLN A 13 -28.08 1.72 20.32
N SER A 14 -26.92 2.10 19.81
CA SER A 14 -26.52 2.13 18.41
C SER A 14 -25.08 1.64 18.21
N ARG A 15 -24.91 0.71 17.27
CA ARG A 15 -23.66 0.55 16.53
C ARG A 15 -23.60 1.74 15.56
N ARG A 16 -22.59 2.59 15.69
CA ARG A 16 -22.09 3.40 14.56
C ARG A 16 -20.61 3.12 14.40
N SER A 17 -20.36 2.33 13.38
CA SER A 17 -19.08 2.00 12.78
C SER A 17 -18.37 3.26 12.30
N ILE A 18 -17.14 3.46 12.74
CA ILE A 18 -16.16 4.29 12.04
C ILE A 18 -15.01 3.35 11.65
N GLY A 19 -14.64 3.43 10.38
CA GLY A 19 -13.88 2.45 9.62
C GLY A 19 -12.54 2.03 10.21
N ALA A 20 -12.21 0.77 9.93
CA ALA A 20 -10.91 0.16 10.20
C ALA A 20 -9.85 0.74 9.26
N SER A 21 -9.24 1.86 9.65
CA SER A 21 -7.80 2.05 9.39
C SER A 21 -7.05 1.22 10.43
N SER A 22 -5.99 0.53 9.99
CA SER A 22 -5.08 -0.32 10.78
C SER A 22 -5.25 -0.19 12.29
N CYS A 23 -5.91 -1.18 12.90
CA CYS A 23 -6.10 -1.20 14.34
C CYS A 23 -4.75 -1.57 15.00
N VAL A 24 -3.87 -0.58 15.17
CA VAL A 24 -2.71 -0.70 16.06
C VAL A 24 -3.28 -0.98 17.45
N ARG A 25 -2.96 -2.16 17.99
CA ARG A 25 -3.48 -2.65 19.28
C ARG A 25 -3.56 -1.53 20.31
N PRO A 26 -4.68 -1.37 21.05
CA PRO A 26 -4.73 -0.41 22.14
C PRO A 26 -3.74 -0.85 23.23
N ARG A 27 -2.58 -0.19 23.29
CA ARG A 27 -1.64 -0.36 24.41
C ARG A 27 -2.26 0.34 25.62
N LYS A 28 -2.97 -0.43 26.44
CA LYS A 28 -3.59 0.07 27.66
C LYS A 28 -2.51 0.43 28.68
N VAL A 29 -2.07 1.69 28.73
CA VAL A 29 -1.39 2.23 29.91
C VAL A 29 -2.45 2.43 30.99
N ARG A 30 -2.38 1.66 32.08
CA ARG A 30 -3.32 1.82 33.21
C ARG A 30 -2.96 3.10 33.97
N LEU A 31 -3.90 4.03 34.13
CA LEU A 31 -3.70 5.28 34.88
C LEU A 31 -3.19 5.04 36.32
N ALA A 32 -3.67 3.99 36.99
CA ALA A 32 -3.23 3.62 38.34
C ALA A 32 -1.73 3.23 38.42
N GLY A 33 -1.11 2.81 37.31
CA GLY A 33 0.29 2.39 37.24
C GLY A 33 1.25 3.48 36.73
N ASP A 34 0.74 4.69 36.49
CA ASP A 34 1.52 5.83 36.01
C ASP A 34 0.94 7.17 36.51
N PRO A 35 0.99 7.44 37.83
CA PRO A 35 0.39 8.64 38.43
C PRO A 35 1.03 9.96 37.98
N ARG A 36 2.25 9.93 37.42
CA ARG A 36 2.92 11.10 36.82
C ARG A 36 2.83 11.15 35.29
N GLY A 37 2.16 10.18 34.66
CA GLY A 37 2.00 10.11 33.21
C GLY A 37 3.31 9.93 32.43
N ALA A 38 4.41 9.51 33.06
CA ALA A 38 5.73 9.44 32.42
C ALA A 38 5.82 8.29 31.40
N LYS A 39 5.15 7.16 31.66
CA LYS A 39 5.05 6.06 30.69
C LYS A 39 4.07 6.41 29.57
N ALA A 40 2.95 7.05 29.91
CA ALA A 40 1.99 7.56 28.93
C ALA A 40 2.65 8.56 27.98
N ARG A 41 3.45 9.49 28.49
CA ARG A 41 4.17 10.48 27.69
C ARG A 41 5.12 9.81 26.68
N ARG A 42 5.95 8.87 27.13
CA ARG A 42 6.87 8.14 26.23
C ARG A 42 6.14 7.34 25.15
N VAL A 43 4.99 6.75 25.48
CA VAL A 43 4.18 6.02 24.49
C VAL A 43 3.55 6.98 23.48
N ILE A 44 3.11 8.17 23.92
CA ILE A 44 2.59 9.21 23.05
C ILE A 44 3.70 9.78 22.16
N ASP A 45 4.88 10.06 22.70
CA ASP A 45 6.01 10.61 21.94
C ASP A 45 6.47 9.61 20.86
N ALA A 46 6.55 8.31 21.19
CA ALA A 46 6.85 7.27 20.22
C ALA A 46 5.76 7.15 19.14
N LEU A 47 4.48 7.26 19.52
CA LEU A 47 3.37 7.22 18.57
C LEU A 47 3.37 8.43 17.64
N ASN A 48 3.64 9.62 18.17
CA ASN A 48 3.75 10.83 17.37
C ASN A 48 4.91 10.72 16.37
N ALA A 49 6.06 10.20 16.79
CA ALA A 49 7.19 9.97 15.90
C ALA A 49 6.84 8.98 14.77
N ASP A 50 6.16 7.87 15.09
CA ASP A 50 5.70 6.90 14.07
C ASP A 50 4.72 7.57 13.08
N ILE A 51 3.75 8.34 13.58
CA ILE A 51 2.76 9.06 12.75
C ILE A 51 3.41 10.14 11.89
N GLU A 52 4.32 10.93 12.45
CA GLU A 52 5.06 11.97 11.73
C GLU A 52 5.94 11.34 10.65
N ASN A 53 6.56 10.19 10.94
CA ASN A 53 7.33 9.43 9.95
C ASN A 53 6.43 8.91 8.83
N ASP A 54 5.28 8.32 9.15
CA ASP A 54 4.29 7.89 8.15
C ASP A 54 3.80 9.07 7.30
N TRP A 55 3.51 10.22 7.91
CA TRP A 55 3.05 11.41 7.20
C TRP A 55 4.14 12.00 6.31
N SER A 56 5.38 12.04 6.79
CA SER A 56 6.53 12.45 5.99
C SER A 56 6.79 11.46 4.84
N GLY A 57 6.52 10.16 5.04
CA GLY A 57 6.59 9.15 3.98
C GLY A 57 5.50 9.32 2.91
N LEU A 58 4.29 9.65 3.33
CA LEU A 58 3.18 9.99 2.43
C LEU A 58 3.47 11.27 1.63
N LEU A 59 4.00 12.31 2.26
CA LEU A 59 4.41 13.56 1.60
C LEU A 59 5.63 13.38 0.70
N GLY A 60 6.55 12.49 1.08
CA GLY A 60 7.75 12.16 0.31
C GLY A 60 7.51 11.20 -0.86
N GLY A 61 6.27 10.77 -1.10
CA GLY A 61 5.92 9.87 -2.19
C GLY A 61 6.70 8.56 -2.14
N GLN A 62 6.86 7.97 -0.95
CA GLN A 62 7.62 6.73 -0.81
C GLN A 62 6.94 5.60 -1.61
N SER A 63 7.53 5.33 -2.78
CA SER A 63 7.14 4.28 -3.74
C SER A 63 6.98 2.91 -3.07
N ARG A 64 7.73 2.64 -2.00
CA ARG A 64 7.67 1.37 -1.25
C ARG A 64 6.32 1.15 -0.57
N ASP A 65 5.80 2.14 0.14
CA ASP A 65 4.50 2.03 0.82
C ASP A 65 3.34 1.96 -0.18
N ALA A 66 3.47 2.67 -1.30
CA ALA A 66 2.51 2.58 -2.40
C ALA A 66 2.54 1.19 -3.06
N GLN A 67 3.73 0.62 -3.26
CA GLN A 67 3.89 -0.72 -3.82
C GLN A 67 3.33 -1.80 -2.88
N GLU A 68 3.59 -1.69 -1.57
CA GLU A 68 3.06 -2.61 -0.57
C GLU A 68 1.53 -2.52 -0.47
N ARG A 69 0.95 -1.32 -0.56
CA ARG A 69 -0.50 -1.12 -0.65
C ARG A 69 -1.10 -1.72 -1.91
N TYR A 70 -0.46 -1.50 -3.06
CA TYR A 70 -0.86 -2.07 -4.34
C TYR A 70 -0.81 -3.61 -4.31
N ASP A 71 0.26 -4.21 -3.79
CA ASP A 71 0.37 -5.67 -3.67
C ASP A 71 -0.66 -6.26 -2.70
N ALA A 72 -0.94 -5.57 -1.59
CA ALA A 72 -1.99 -5.96 -0.67
C ALA A 72 -3.38 -5.87 -1.32
N ALA A 73 -3.64 -4.83 -2.13
CA ALA A 73 -4.87 -4.68 -2.89
C ALA A 73 -5.04 -5.79 -3.93
N ARG A 74 -3.98 -6.16 -4.67
CA ARG A 74 -3.98 -7.28 -5.61
C ARG A 74 -4.31 -8.61 -4.94
N LYS A 75 -3.68 -8.89 -3.79
CA LYS A 75 -3.94 -10.11 -3.00
C LYS A 75 -5.39 -10.16 -2.52
N ARG A 76 -5.94 -9.03 -2.05
CA ARG A 76 -7.34 -8.94 -1.66
C ARG A 76 -8.25 -9.21 -2.86
N ALA A 77 -8.12 -8.51 -3.98
CA ALA A 77 -8.96 -8.71 -5.16
C ALA A 77 -8.96 -10.17 -5.64
N ARG A 78 -7.79 -10.81 -5.69
CA ARG A 78 -7.67 -12.25 -6.02
C ARG A 78 -8.40 -13.15 -5.03
N GLY A 79 -8.41 -12.80 -3.74
CA GLY A 79 -9.18 -13.52 -2.72
C GLY A 79 -10.70 -13.47 -2.94
N PHE A 80 -11.19 -12.49 -3.69
CA PHE A 80 -12.60 -12.39 -4.10
C PHE A 80 -12.87 -13.01 -5.48
N GLY A 81 -11.86 -13.62 -6.12
CA GLY A 81 -11.99 -14.23 -7.45
C GLY A 81 -11.87 -13.24 -8.61
N PHE A 82 -11.42 -12.00 -8.36
CA PHE A 82 -11.25 -11.00 -9.41
C PHE A 82 -9.79 -10.74 -9.73
N ASP A 83 -9.50 -10.52 -11.01
CA ASP A 83 -8.26 -9.88 -11.41
C ASP A 83 -8.25 -8.42 -10.99
N TYR A 84 -7.13 -8.00 -10.42
CA TYR A 84 -6.91 -6.61 -10.04
C TYR A 84 -6.76 -5.74 -11.29
N ARG A 85 -7.64 -4.77 -11.45
CA ARG A 85 -7.61 -3.75 -12.51
C ARG A 85 -7.75 -2.39 -11.85
N LEU A 86 -7.16 -1.37 -12.47
CA LEU A 86 -7.29 0.02 -12.01
C LEU A 86 -8.70 0.54 -12.26
N ALA A 87 -9.14 1.49 -11.43
CA ALA A 87 -10.45 2.12 -11.57
C ALA A 87 -10.71 2.68 -12.97
N SER A 88 -9.69 3.28 -13.62
CA SER A 88 -9.77 3.75 -15.00
C SER A 88 -10.07 2.61 -15.99
N SER A 89 -9.36 1.49 -15.89
CA SER A 89 -9.58 0.33 -16.76
C SER A 89 -10.88 -0.42 -16.44
N LEU A 90 -11.41 -0.31 -15.21
CA LEU A 90 -12.72 -0.84 -14.84
C LEU A 90 -13.86 0.01 -15.40
N ALA A 91 -13.67 1.33 -15.54
CA ALA A 91 -14.67 2.22 -16.12
C ALA A 91 -14.87 2.02 -17.63
N GLU A 92 -13.91 1.38 -18.30
CA GLU A 92 -14.01 1.01 -19.73
C GLU A 92 -14.74 -0.32 -19.95
N LEU A 93 -15.00 -1.10 -18.89
CA LEU A 93 -15.72 -2.36 -19.01
C LEU A 93 -17.20 -2.14 -19.32
N PRO A 94 -17.85 -3.11 -19.99
CA PRO A 94 -19.30 -3.12 -20.10
C PRO A 94 -19.98 -3.03 -18.72
N ASP A 95 -21.05 -2.22 -18.64
CA ASP A 95 -21.75 -1.94 -17.39
C ASP A 95 -22.25 -3.22 -16.68
N ASP A 96 -22.66 -4.23 -17.45
CA ASP A 96 -23.13 -5.52 -16.97
C ASP A 96 -22.03 -6.32 -16.27
N GLU A 97 -20.80 -6.31 -16.79
CA GLU A 97 -19.64 -6.95 -16.17
C GLU A 97 -19.26 -6.24 -14.87
N LEU A 98 -19.27 -4.90 -14.87
CA LEU A 98 -19.01 -4.10 -13.69
C LEU A 98 -20.05 -4.35 -12.58
N LEU A 99 -21.33 -4.41 -12.96
CA LEU A 99 -22.43 -4.72 -12.04
C LEU A 99 -22.32 -6.14 -11.48
N ALA A 100 -21.98 -7.13 -12.30
CA ALA A 100 -21.78 -8.51 -11.85
C ALA A 100 -20.65 -8.61 -10.81
N ARG A 101 -19.55 -7.89 -11.05
CA ARG A 101 -18.43 -7.77 -10.10
C ARG A 101 -18.87 -7.15 -8.78
N ILE A 102 -19.59 -6.03 -8.80
CA ILE A 102 -20.09 -5.35 -7.59
C ILE A 102 -21.05 -6.25 -6.81
N ARG A 103 -22.00 -6.91 -7.49
CA ARG A 103 -22.98 -7.80 -6.84
C ARG A 103 -22.30 -8.97 -6.12
N THR A 104 -21.34 -9.60 -6.79
CA THR A 104 -20.57 -10.72 -6.25
C THR A 104 -19.70 -10.30 -5.06
N PHE A 105 -19.20 -9.07 -5.07
CA PHE A 105 -18.48 -8.48 -3.95
C PHE A 105 -19.40 -8.20 -2.75
N VAL A 106 -20.53 -7.51 -2.97
CA VAL A 106 -21.49 -7.13 -1.92
C VAL A 106 -22.08 -8.35 -1.21
N ALA A 107 -22.26 -9.47 -1.92
CA ALA A 107 -22.75 -10.73 -1.37
C ALA A 107 -21.81 -11.37 -0.33
N GLN A 108 -20.55 -10.93 -0.23
CA GLN A 108 -19.57 -11.50 0.68
C GLN A 108 -19.48 -10.72 2.00
N PRO A 109 -19.30 -11.39 3.15
CA PRO A 109 -19.31 -10.75 4.48
C PRO A 109 -18.12 -9.79 4.71
N ARG A 110 -17.06 -9.87 3.90
CA ARG A 110 -15.89 -8.97 3.94
C ARG A 110 -16.06 -7.70 3.10
N SER A 111 -17.22 -7.47 2.51
CA SER A 111 -17.48 -6.31 1.63
C SER A 111 -17.51 -4.96 2.36
N ALA A 112 -17.72 -4.97 3.68
CA ALA A 112 -17.79 -3.74 4.49
C ALA A 112 -16.42 -3.13 4.84
N GLU A 113 -15.32 -3.83 4.56
CA GLU A 113 -13.98 -3.32 4.88
C GLU A 113 -13.50 -2.34 3.79
N ALA A 114 -13.22 -1.10 4.17
CA ALA A 114 -12.83 -0.03 3.24
C ALA A 114 -11.62 -0.41 2.36
N ALA A 115 -10.60 -1.04 2.95
CA ALA A 115 -9.43 -1.52 2.21
C ALA A 115 -9.77 -2.59 1.15
N THR A 116 -10.84 -3.36 1.39
CA THR A 116 -11.33 -4.37 0.46
C THR A 116 -12.13 -3.74 -0.67
N VAL A 117 -12.95 -2.72 -0.36
CA VAL A 117 -13.66 -1.92 -1.37
C VAL A 117 -12.67 -1.26 -2.33
N THR A 118 -11.65 -0.58 -1.80
CA THR A 118 -10.59 0.06 -2.60
C THR A 118 -9.86 -0.97 -3.47
N ALA A 119 -9.60 -2.18 -2.93
CA ALA A 119 -8.94 -3.24 -3.68
C ALA A 119 -9.78 -3.82 -4.82
N VAL A 120 -11.08 -4.01 -4.63
CA VAL A 120 -11.96 -4.60 -5.65
C VAL A 120 -12.28 -3.61 -6.77
N LEU A 121 -12.43 -2.33 -6.41
CA LEU A 121 -12.72 -1.23 -7.33
C LEU A 121 -11.46 -0.58 -7.93
N GLY A 122 -10.27 -1.07 -7.62
CA GLY A 122 -9.04 -0.62 -8.27
C GLY A 122 -8.55 0.76 -7.86
N GLY A 123 -8.82 1.17 -6.62
CA GLY A 123 -8.48 2.49 -6.09
C GLY A 123 -7.02 2.67 -5.67
N GLU A 124 -6.23 1.60 -5.57
CA GLU A 124 -4.78 1.70 -5.33
C GLU A 124 -4.04 1.69 -6.68
N ALA A 125 -3.41 2.82 -7.02
CA ALA A 125 -2.54 2.90 -8.18
C ALA A 125 -1.21 2.18 -7.89
N PRO A 126 -0.60 1.50 -8.88
CA PRO A 126 0.76 1.01 -8.74
C PRO A 126 1.70 2.18 -8.46
N ALA A 127 2.71 1.94 -7.62
CA ALA A 127 3.76 2.91 -7.46
C ALA A 127 4.49 3.09 -8.81
N PRO A 128 4.77 4.33 -9.24
CA PRO A 128 5.53 4.54 -10.46
C PRO A 128 6.90 3.88 -10.34
N LEU A 129 7.29 3.14 -11.37
CA LEU A 129 8.60 2.51 -11.43
C LEU A 129 9.64 3.60 -11.70
N ARG A 130 10.55 3.84 -10.77
CA ARG A 130 11.59 4.86 -10.92
C ARG A 130 12.84 4.28 -11.57
N LEU A 131 13.63 5.13 -12.22
CA LEU A 131 14.91 4.73 -12.83
C LEU A 131 15.87 4.11 -11.81
N SER A 132 15.87 4.62 -10.57
CA SER A 132 16.67 4.05 -9.48
C SER A 132 16.29 2.61 -9.10
N THR A 133 15.01 2.26 -9.14
CA THR A 133 14.50 0.93 -8.77
C THR A 133 14.33 -0.02 -9.96
N LEU A 134 14.42 0.51 -11.19
CA LEU A 134 14.25 -0.22 -12.45
C LEU A 134 15.14 -1.47 -12.56
N PHE A 135 16.42 -1.36 -12.15
CA PHE A 135 17.34 -2.50 -12.23
C PHE A 135 16.89 -3.67 -11.37
N ALA A 136 16.41 -3.39 -10.16
CA ALA A 136 15.99 -4.42 -9.22
C ALA A 136 14.79 -5.21 -9.77
N GLU A 137 13.82 -4.52 -10.38
CA GLU A 137 12.70 -5.19 -11.05
C GLU A 137 13.16 -5.99 -12.28
N PHE A 138 14.05 -5.43 -13.11
CA PHE A 138 14.61 -6.16 -14.25
C PHE A 138 15.36 -7.43 -13.84
N GLU A 139 16.14 -7.34 -12.76
CA GLU A 139 16.85 -8.47 -12.18
C GLU A 139 15.88 -9.53 -11.66
N ARG A 140 14.82 -9.12 -10.96
CA ARG A 140 13.77 -10.04 -10.49
C ARG A 140 13.12 -10.82 -11.63
N LEU A 141 12.84 -10.15 -12.76
CA LEU A 141 12.27 -10.78 -13.96
C LEU A 141 13.29 -11.68 -14.68
N SER A 142 14.57 -11.33 -14.63
CA SER A 142 15.67 -12.10 -15.24
C SER A 142 16.12 -13.29 -14.39
N ALA A 143 15.57 -13.47 -13.18
CA ALA A 143 15.94 -14.56 -12.27
C ALA A 143 15.95 -15.96 -12.90
N PRO A 144 14.99 -16.35 -13.78
CA PRO A 144 15.03 -17.64 -14.47
C PRO A 144 16.25 -17.78 -15.40
N ALA A 145 16.61 -16.73 -16.14
CA ALA A 145 17.76 -16.72 -17.04
C ALA A 145 19.10 -16.72 -16.27
N ASN A 146 19.11 -16.10 -15.08
CA ASN A 146 20.28 -15.97 -14.24
C ASN A 146 20.52 -17.18 -13.31
N ARG A 147 19.60 -18.15 -13.26
CA ARG A 147 19.63 -19.26 -12.29
C ARG A 147 20.89 -20.13 -12.38
N ASN A 148 21.47 -20.24 -13.56
CA ASN A 148 22.64 -21.10 -13.81
C ASN A 148 23.97 -20.33 -13.78
N LEU A 149 23.95 -19.03 -13.46
CA LEU A 149 25.17 -18.22 -13.38
C LEU A 149 25.86 -18.42 -12.03
N SER A 150 27.18 -18.61 -12.06
CA SER A 150 28.03 -18.50 -10.88
C SER A 150 27.94 -17.10 -10.27
N PRO A 151 28.16 -16.93 -8.94
CA PRO A 151 28.17 -15.60 -8.30
C PRO A 151 29.04 -14.57 -9.02
N ASP A 152 30.19 -14.99 -9.56
CA ASP A 152 31.11 -14.10 -10.25
C ASP A 152 30.64 -13.73 -11.66
N GLN A 153 29.95 -14.65 -12.34
CA GLN A 153 29.28 -14.37 -13.62
C GLN A 153 28.11 -13.42 -13.42
N LEU A 154 27.34 -13.61 -12.35
CA LEU A 154 26.23 -12.72 -11.99
C LEU A 154 26.74 -11.30 -11.70
N ARG A 155 27.85 -11.16 -10.96
CA ARG A 155 28.47 -9.85 -10.71
C ARG A 155 28.90 -9.16 -12.00
N LYS A 156 29.57 -9.88 -12.91
CA LYS A 156 29.97 -9.35 -14.24
C LYS A 156 28.77 -8.99 -15.10
N TRP A 157 27.64 -9.67 -14.95
CA TRP A 157 26.39 -9.35 -15.63
C TRP A 157 25.68 -8.12 -15.04
N ARG A 158 25.68 -7.97 -13.71
CA ARG A 158 25.05 -6.83 -12.98
C ARG A 158 25.77 -5.51 -13.22
N ASN A 159 27.08 -5.50 -13.02
CA ASN A 159 27.90 -4.29 -13.01
C ASN A 159 27.73 -3.36 -14.24
N PRO A 160 27.75 -3.84 -15.49
CA PRO A 160 27.56 -2.96 -16.64
C PRO A 160 26.17 -2.34 -16.69
N LYS A 161 25.13 -3.06 -16.25
CA LYS A 161 23.74 -2.56 -16.24
C LYS A 161 23.52 -1.55 -15.13
N LEU A 162 24.05 -1.82 -13.94
CA LEU A 162 24.06 -0.87 -12.82
C LEU A 162 24.78 0.42 -13.20
N ARG A 163 25.94 0.33 -13.87
CA ARG A 163 26.65 1.50 -14.39
C ARG A 163 25.83 2.27 -15.41
N ALA A 164 25.18 1.59 -16.36
CA ALA A 164 24.35 2.25 -17.36
C ALA A 164 23.20 3.04 -16.72
N ILE A 165 22.55 2.46 -15.70
CA ILE A 165 21.47 3.13 -14.96
C ILE A 165 22.02 4.29 -14.12
N ALA A 166 23.16 4.11 -13.45
CA ALA A 166 23.80 5.19 -12.70
C ALA A 166 24.15 6.39 -13.61
N ASN A 167 24.67 6.13 -14.81
CA ASN A 167 24.95 7.17 -15.80
C ASN A 167 23.66 7.86 -16.28
N LEU A 168 22.63 7.08 -16.62
CA LEU A 168 21.33 7.59 -17.03
C LEU A 168 20.71 8.52 -15.97
N VAL A 169 20.72 8.08 -14.71
CA VAL A 169 20.25 8.85 -13.56
C VAL A 169 21.13 10.09 -13.34
N GLY A 170 22.44 10.01 -13.61
CA GLY A 170 23.34 11.16 -13.55
C GLY A 170 22.99 12.26 -14.56
N VAL A 171 22.51 11.90 -15.76
CA VAL A 171 22.14 12.87 -16.82
C VAL A 171 20.72 13.41 -16.63
N ILE A 172 19.73 12.53 -16.37
CA ILE A 172 18.30 12.90 -16.40
C ILE A 172 17.73 13.16 -14.99
N GLY A 173 18.40 12.66 -13.95
CA GLY A 173 17.89 12.60 -12.58
C GLY A 173 17.05 11.33 -12.32
N ASP A 174 16.75 11.06 -11.04
CA ASP A 174 15.88 9.94 -10.67
C ASP A 174 14.41 10.30 -10.86
N ARG A 175 13.80 9.77 -11.92
CA ARG A 175 12.42 10.05 -12.32
C ARG A 175 11.61 8.77 -12.50
N PRO A 176 10.27 8.88 -12.46
CA PRO A 176 9.38 7.83 -12.95
C PRO A 176 9.68 7.46 -14.41
N LEU A 177 9.56 6.17 -14.75
CA LEU A 177 9.84 5.64 -16.08
C LEU A 177 8.87 6.17 -17.15
N ASP A 178 7.62 6.43 -16.76
CA ASP A 178 6.56 7.00 -17.59
C ASP A 178 6.77 8.48 -17.94
N GLU A 179 7.57 9.20 -17.14
CA GLU A 179 7.95 10.59 -17.40
C GLU A 179 9.19 10.72 -18.30
N VAL A 180 9.84 9.61 -18.67
CA VAL A 180 11.05 9.64 -19.51
C VAL A 180 10.68 9.99 -20.94
N THR A 181 11.19 11.13 -21.41
CA THR A 181 10.94 11.64 -22.76
C THR A 181 12.03 11.23 -23.75
N ARG A 182 11.70 11.28 -25.04
CA ARG A 182 12.66 11.01 -26.12
C ARG A 182 13.86 11.97 -26.11
N ALA A 183 13.65 13.24 -25.76
CA ALA A 183 14.73 14.23 -25.70
C ALA A 183 15.79 13.81 -24.66
N GLN A 184 15.35 13.46 -23.46
CA GLN A 184 16.22 13.00 -22.38
C GLN A 184 16.95 11.70 -22.73
N ALA A 185 16.29 10.80 -23.48
CA ALA A 185 16.94 9.58 -23.97
C ALA A 185 18.07 9.88 -24.99
N LEU A 186 17.94 10.94 -25.80
CA LEU A 186 18.99 11.40 -26.70
C LEU A 186 20.13 12.07 -25.92
N ASP A 187 19.81 12.91 -24.93
CA ASP A 187 20.82 13.55 -24.07
C ASP A 187 21.69 12.50 -23.36
N SER A 188 21.09 11.40 -22.90
CA SER A 188 21.83 10.30 -22.28
C SER A 188 22.69 9.49 -23.26
N ARG A 189 22.37 9.49 -24.55
CA ARG A 189 23.13 8.75 -25.57
C ARG A 189 24.38 9.52 -25.99
N ASP A 190 24.29 10.85 -26.00
CA ASP A 190 25.33 11.74 -26.51
C ASP A 190 26.36 12.12 -25.40
N TRP A 191 26.18 11.60 -24.18
CA TRP A 191 27.06 11.73 -23.00
C TRP A 191 28.11 10.61 -22.91
#